data_AF-A0A0D2JHK5-F1
#
_entry.id   AF-A0A0D2JHK5-F1
#
_cell.length_a   1.000
_cell.length_b   1.000
_cell.length_c   1.000
_cell.angle_alpha   90.00
_cell.angle_beta   90.00
_cell.angle_gamma   90.00
#
_symmetry.space_group_name_H-M   'P 1'
#
loop_
_entity.id
_entity.type
_entity.pdbx_description
1 polymer ?
#
loop_
_entity_poly.entity_id
_entity_poly.type
_entity_poly.pdbx_seq_one_letter_code
_entity_poly.pdbx_strand_id
1 'polypeptide(L)'
;MTKIDQILPGQITPQNGEKAPGKPTKGPSFQEVLDQAAKRSQDSGNTSAPAQAFDPLNLINGVKPTHAVEALRPEQTQGLMHAERTMEILDDYQNALADQSKSLKDMGRIVAKMDGEVKELTGVLEKLDPKDELYGIMEEVAVTAMVESIKFNRGDYIPQEA
;
A
#
# COMPACT_ATOMS: atom_id res chain seq x y z
N MET A 1 44.94 -8.64 13.64
CA MET A 1 44.93 -8.94 12.20
C MET A 1 44.37 -10.35 12.02
N THR A 2 43.07 -10.47 11.79
CA THR A 2 42.35 -11.75 11.81
C THR A 2 41.82 -12.01 10.41
N LYS A 3 42.24 -13.14 9.84
CA LYS A 3 42.02 -13.56 8.46
C LYS A 3 40.59 -14.11 8.31
N ILE A 4 39.72 -13.41 7.58
CA ILE A 4 38.46 -13.97 7.07
C ILE A 4 38.40 -13.54 5.60
N ASP A 5 39.04 -14.35 4.76
CA ASP A 5 39.05 -14.17 3.32
C ASP A 5 39.03 -15.57 2.70
N GLN A 6 37.81 -16.10 2.49
CA GLN A 6 37.51 -17.18 1.55
C GLN A 6 36.01 -17.54 1.60
N ILE A 7 35.24 -16.91 0.74
CA ILE A 7 34.00 -17.50 0.21
C ILE A 7 34.04 -17.29 -1.30
N LEU A 8 34.47 -18.31 -2.03
CA LEU A 8 34.37 -18.35 -3.49
C LEU A 8 32.89 -18.59 -3.87
N PRO A 9 32.35 -17.82 -4.83
CA PRO A 9 31.01 -18.06 -5.37
C PRO A 9 31.05 -19.21 -6.39
N GLY A 10 30.15 -20.19 -6.27
CA GLY A 10 29.87 -21.11 -7.37
C GLY A 10 29.76 -22.61 -7.10
N GLN A 11 29.18 -23.07 -5.97
CA GLN A 11 28.72 -24.46 -5.85
C GLN A 11 27.28 -24.53 -5.38
N ILE A 12 26.36 -24.55 -6.35
CA ILE A 12 25.02 -25.12 -6.18
C ILE A 12 25.09 -26.58 -6.64
N THR A 13 24.94 -27.50 -5.70
CA THR A 13 24.71 -28.92 -5.99
C THR A 13 23.38 -29.32 -5.36
N PRO A 14 22.40 -29.81 -6.14
CA PRO A 14 21.14 -30.28 -5.57
C PRO A 14 21.36 -31.63 -4.90
N GLN A 15 21.42 -31.64 -3.56
CA GLN A 15 21.31 -32.88 -2.78
C GLN A 15 19.84 -33.30 -2.72
N ASN A 16 19.51 -34.22 -3.62
CA ASN A 16 18.38 -35.12 -3.52
C ASN A 16 18.73 -36.17 -2.45
N GLY A 17 17.97 -36.20 -1.34
CA GLY A 17 18.28 -37.10 -0.23
C GLY A 17 17.20 -37.12 0.85
N GLU A 18 16.43 -38.21 0.84
CA GLU A 18 15.88 -38.88 2.03
C GLU A 18 14.55 -38.37 2.62
N LYS A 19 13.49 -39.04 2.17
CA LYS A 19 12.19 -39.16 2.82
C LYS A 19 12.36 -39.75 4.24
N ALA A 20 12.11 -38.95 5.26
CA ALA A 20 11.78 -39.44 6.59
C ALA A 20 10.27 -39.79 6.66
N PRO A 21 9.87 -40.92 7.28
CA PRO A 21 8.46 -41.28 7.42
C PRO A 21 7.84 -40.46 8.54
N GLY A 22 7.24 -39.32 8.18
CA GLY A 22 6.40 -38.54 9.09
C GLY A 22 5.16 -39.34 9.50
N LYS A 23 5.02 -39.58 10.80
CA LYS A 23 3.80 -40.14 11.42
C LYS A 23 2.55 -39.40 10.89
N PRO A 24 1.47 -40.11 10.50
CA PRO A 24 0.25 -39.43 10.11
C PRO A 24 -0.31 -38.68 11.33
N THR A 25 -0.38 -37.36 11.20
CA THR A 25 -1.17 -36.47 12.05
C THR A 25 -2.60 -37.00 12.09
N LYS A 26 -3.04 -37.48 13.25
CA LYS A 26 -4.43 -37.84 13.56
C LYS A 26 -5.28 -36.57 13.59
N GLY A 27 -5.63 -36.07 12.40
CA GLY A 27 -6.81 -35.22 12.20
C GLY A 27 -7.91 -36.07 11.56
N PRO A 28 -9.19 -35.73 11.75
CA PRO A 28 -10.27 -36.40 11.03
C PRO A 28 -9.99 -36.28 9.53
N SER A 29 -10.10 -37.41 8.84
CA SER A 29 -9.98 -37.46 7.40
C SER A 29 -11.05 -36.56 6.77
N PHE A 30 -10.78 -36.00 5.60
CA PHE A 30 -11.74 -35.17 4.87
C PHE A 30 -13.10 -35.88 4.70
N GLN A 31 -13.08 -37.21 4.57
CA GLN A 31 -14.28 -38.06 4.52
C GLN A 31 -15.13 -37.97 5.80
N GLU A 32 -14.49 -37.98 6.97
CA GLU A 32 -15.19 -37.83 8.26
C GLU A 32 -15.78 -36.43 8.42
N VAL A 33 -15.11 -35.39 7.93
CA VAL A 33 -15.62 -34.02 7.93
C VAL A 33 -16.83 -33.89 7.00
N LEU A 34 -16.78 -34.54 5.84
CA LEU A 34 -17.88 -34.55 4.87
C LEU A 34 -19.09 -35.30 5.40
N ASP A 35 -18.89 -36.48 6.00
CA ASP A 35 -19.97 -37.28 6.60
C ASP A 35 -20.59 -36.57 7.81
N GLN A 36 -19.78 -35.86 8.59
CA GLN A 36 -20.27 -35.06 9.72
C GLN A 36 -21.11 -33.87 9.24
N ALA A 37 -20.73 -33.21 8.14
CA ALA A 37 -21.52 -32.16 7.52
C ALA A 37 -22.84 -32.71 6.95
N ALA A 38 -22.81 -33.88 6.32
CA ALA A 38 -24.01 -34.53 5.76
C ALA A 38 -25.01 -34.95 6.84
N LYS A 39 -24.54 -35.49 7.97
CA LYS A 39 -25.41 -35.86 9.11
C LYS A 39 -26.02 -34.65 9.82
N ARG A 40 -25.29 -33.54 9.92
CA ARG A 40 -25.79 -32.30 10.55
C ARG A 40 -26.97 -31.69 9.79
N SER A 41 -27.04 -31.93 8.48
CA SER A 41 -28.14 -31.50 7.61
C SER A 41 -29.41 -32.35 7.75
N GLN A 42 -29.32 -33.56 8.31
CA GLN A 42 -30.47 -34.46 8.49
C GLN A 42 -31.11 -34.38 9.88
N ASP A 43 -30.41 -33.85 10.89
CA ASP A 43 -30.90 -33.79 12.27
C ASP A 43 -31.64 -32.47 12.61
N SER A 44 -31.81 -31.57 11.63
CA SER A 44 -32.65 -30.36 11.80
C SER A 44 -34.14 -30.61 11.51
N GLY A 45 -34.62 -31.79 11.88
CA GLY A 45 -35.93 -32.31 11.51
C GLY A 45 -36.87 -32.57 12.69
N ASN A 46 -36.93 -31.70 13.72
CA ASN A 46 -38.15 -31.54 14.53
C ASN A 46 -38.05 -30.37 15.53
N THR A 47 -38.52 -29.18 15.14
CA THR A 47 -39.03 -28.18 16.09
C THR A 47 -40.08 -27.31 15.38
N SER A 48 -41.34 -27.51 15.76
CA SER A 48 -42.45 -26.63 15.39
C SER A 48 -42.33 -25.30 16.13
N ALA A 49 -42.01 -24.22 15.42
CA ALA A 49 -42.15 -22.82 15.82
C ALA A 49 -42.20 -21.94 14.55
N PRO A 50 -42.86 -20.76 14.59
CA PRO A 50 -43.56 -20.19 13.45
C PRO A 50 -42.61 -19.70 12.36
N ALA A 51 -43.13 -19.67 11.12
CA ALA A 51 -42.45 -19.14 9.95
C ALA A 51 -41.91 -17.73 10.22
N GLN A 52 -40.62 -17.63 10.55
CA GLN A 52 -39.90 -16.39 10.44
C GLN A 52 -39.58 -16.21 8.96
N ALA A 53 -40.10 -15.10 8.43
CA ALA A 53 -39.82 -14.65 7.09
C ALA A 53 -38.31 -14.68 6.83
N PHE A 54 -37.92 -15.26 5.70
CA PHE A 54 -36.58 -15.09 5.17
C PHE A 54 -36.40 -13.61 4.85
N ASP A 55 -35.65 -12.90 5.69
CA ASP A 55 -35.20 -11.55 5.40
C ASP A 55 -33.81 -11.65 4.74
N PRO A 56 -33.72 -11.52 3.40
CA PRO A 56 -32.45 -11.69 2.67
C PRO A 56 -31.39 -10.66 3.09
N LEU A 57 -31.75 -9.62 3.85
CA LEU A 57 -30.81 -8.65 4.39
C LEU A 57 -29.96 -9.19 5.56
N ASN A 58 -30.39 -10.24 6.26
CA ASN A 58 -29.63 -10.77 7.39
C ASN A 58 -28.49 -11.73 6.97
N LEU A 59 -28.49 -12.19 5.71
CA LEU A 59 -27.41 -13.01 5.14
C LEU A 59 -26.12 -12.22 4.89
N ILE A 60 -26.22 -10.89 4.83
CA ILE A 60 -25.08 -9.98 4.61
C ILE A 60 -24.24 -9.81 5.89
N ASN A 61 -24.81 -10.06 7.08
CA ASN A 61 -24.11 -9.93 8.37
C ASN A 61 -23.15 -11.09 8.68
N GLY A 62 -23.11 -12.15 7.85
CA GLY A 62 -22.23 -13.30 8.03
C GLY A 62 -20.90 -13.23 7.28
N VAL A 63 -20.74 -12.25 6.38
CA VAL A 63 -19.46 -12.01 5.71
C VAL A 63 -18.58 -11.21 6.66
N LYS A 64 -17.79 -11.91 7.47
CA LYS A 64 -16.61 -11.27 8.06
C LYS A 64 -15.71 -10.89 6.89
N PRO A 65 -15.45 -9.60 6.62
CA PRO A 65 -14.48 -9.23 5.60
C PRO A 65 -13.16 -9.91 5.96
N THR A 66 -12.73 -10.87 5.15
CA THR A 66 -11.54 -11.68 5.40
C THR A 66 -10.23 -10.90 5.30
N HIS A 67 -10.30 -9.63 4.93
CA HIS A 67 -9.36 -8.60 5.34
C HIS A 67 -10.22 -7.40 5.70
N ALA A 68 -10.30 -7.05 6.98
CA ALA A 68 -10.80 -5.72 7.32
C ALA A 68 -9.90 -4.75 6.55
N VAL A 69 -10.46 -4.03 5.59
CA VAL A 69 -9.84 -2.79 5.13
C VAL A 69 -9.80 -1.95 6.39
N GLU A 70 -8.66 -1.95 7.05
CA GLU A 70 -8.45 -1.15 8.26
C GLU A 70 -8.66 0.28 7.79
N ALA A 71 -9.75 0.89 8.26
CA ALA A 71 -10.14 2.21 7.79
C ALA A 71 -8.97 3.15 8.07
N LEU A 72 -8.52 3.86 7.02
CA LEU A 72 -7.44 4.82 7.16
C LEU A 72 -7.79 5.81 8.26
N ARG A 73 -6.80 6.11 9.10
CA ARG A 73 -6.87 7.16 10.10
C ARG A 73 -7.05 8.50 9.40
N PRO A 74 -7.70 9.49 10.03
CA PRO A 74 -7.92 10.80 9.43
C PRO A 74 -6.64 11.45 8.88
N GLU A 75 -5.52 11.31 9.60
CA GLU A 75 -4.21 11.83 9.20
C GLU A 75 -3.68 11.11 7.97
N GLN A 76 -3.86 9.80 7.87
CA GLN A 76 -3.47 9.00 6.70
C GLN A 76 -4.29 9.42 5.47
N THR A 77 -5.60 9.60 5.60
CA THR A 77 -6.46 10.07 4.50
C THR A 77 -6.09 11.48 4.07
N GLN A 78 -5.84 12.40 5.01
CA GLN A 78 -5.40 13.76 4.70
C GLN A 78 -4.04 13.77 3.99
N GLY A 79 -3.07 13.03 4.52
CA GLY A 79 -1.73 12.93 3.94
C GLY A 79 -1.77 12.34 2.53
N LEU A 80 -2.60 11.32 2.30
CA LEU A 80 -2.79 10.74 0.97
C LEU A 80 -3.35 11.76 -0.02
N MET A 81 -4.39 12.52 0.36
CA MET A 81 -4.95 13.57 -0.51
C MET A 81 -3.91 14.66 -0.85
N HIS A 82 -3.09 15.08 0.12
CA HIS A 82 -2.03 16.07 -0.13
C HIS A 82 -0.90 15.49 -0.98
N ALA A 83 -0.53 14.23 -0.79
CA ALA A 83 0.44 13.54 -1.63
C ALA A 83 -0.07 13.42 -3.07
N GLU A 84 -1.31 13.02 -3.29
CA GLU A 84 -1.94 12.95 -4.62
C GLU A 84 -1.93 14.31 -5.31
N ARG A 85 -2.37 15.38 -4.65
CA ARG A 85 -2.31 16.74 -5.21
C ARG A 85 -0.88 17.20 -5.50
N THR A 86 0.07 16.85 -4.65
CA THR A 86 1.48 17.19 -4.87
C THR A 86 2.01 16.47 -6.12
N MET A 87 1.64 15.20 -6.33
CA MET A 87 1.98 14.45 -7.54
C MET A 87 1.33 15.06 -8.80
N GLU A 88 0.05 15.45 -8.73
CA GLU A 88 -0.62 16.15 -9.85
C GLU A 88 0.09 17.46 -10.21
N ILE A 89 0.54 18.22 -9.21
CA ILE A 89 1.30 19.46 -9.44
C ILE A 89 2.68 19.17 -10.05
N LEU A 90 3.34 18.09 -9.63
CA LEU A 90 4.61 17.64 -10.22
C LEU A 90 4.43 17.23 -11.69
N ASP A 91 3.33 16.58 -12.03
CA ASP A 91 3.00 16.24 -13.43
C ASP A 91 2.73 17.50 -14.26
N ASP A 92 1.94 18.45 -13.74
CA ASP A 92 1.72 19.76 -14.36
C ASP A 92 3.04 20.52 -14.57
N TYR A 93 3.93 20.45 -13.58
CA TYR A 93 5.24 21.07 -13.61
C TYR A 93 6.13 20.43 -14.69
N GLN A 94 6.17 19.11 -14.77
CA GLN A 94 6.89 18.37 -15.81
C GLN A 94 6.37 18.72 -17.21
N ASN A 95 5.04 18.74 -17.38
CA ASN A 95 4.42 19.10 -18.65
C ASN A 95 4.77 20.54 -19.05
N ALA A 96 4.80 21.46 -18.09
CA ALA A 96 5.20 22.84 -18.34
C ALA A 96 6.69 22.96 -18.70
N LEU A 97 7.57 22.14 -18.11
CA LEU A 97 9.00 22.09 -18.46
C LEU A 97 9.24 21.58 -19.88
N ALA A 98 8.41 20.66 -20.37
CA ALA A 98 8.52 20.13 -21.72
C ALA A 98 8.01 21.10 -22.80
N ASP A 99 7.19 22.09 -22.42
CA ASP A 99 6.54 23.02 -23.34
C ASP A 99 7.30 24.36 -23.43
N GLN A 100 8.00 24.57 -24.54
CA GLN A 100 8.76 25.80 -24.82
C GLN A 100 7.89 27.06 -24.95
N SER A 101 6.56 26.92 -25.06
CA SER A 101 5.64 28.05 -25.09
C SER A 101 5.27 28.57 -23.69
N LYS A 102 5.55 27.80 -22.64
CA LYS A 102 5.28 28.21 -21.25
C LYS A 102 6.29 29.24 -20.79
N SER A 103 5.79 30.32 -20.19
CA SER A 103 6.66 31.32 -19.61
C SER A 103 7.19 30.86 -18.25
N LEU A 104 8.39 31.32 -17.89
CA LEU A 104 8.93 31.14 -16.53
C LEU A 104 7.97 31.67 -15.45
N LYS A 105 7.17 32.69 -15.77
CA LYS A 105 6.17 33.23 -14.86
C LYS A 105 5.03 32.24 -14.60
N ASP A 106 4.61 31.48 -15.61
CA ASP A 106 3.58 30.46 -15.46
C ASP A 106 4.12 29.28 -14.63
N MET A 107 5.37 28.87 -14.89
CA MET A 107 6.05 27.84 -14.11
C MET A 107 6.21 28.26 -12.65
N GLY A 108 6.57 29.52 -12.39
CA GLY A 108 6.65 30.06 -11.03
C GLY A 108 5.33 29.99 -10.27
N ARG A 109 4.17 30.07 -10.95
CA ARG A 109 2.86 29.85 -10.30
C ARG A 109 2.63 28.39 -9.94
N ILE A 110 3.10 27.45 -10.77
CA ILE A 110 3.03 26.02 -10.46
C ILE A 110 3.93 25.70 -9.26
N VAL A 111 5.15 26.24 -9.24
CA VAL A 111 6.09 26.07 -8.12
C VAL A 111 5.52 26.66 -6.82
N ALA A 112 4.90 27.84 -6.86
CA ALA A 112 4.26 28.40 -5.66
C ALA A 112 3.11 27.53 -5.12
N LYS A 113 2.36 26.84 -5.99
CA LYS A 113 1.35 25.86 -5.57
C LYS A 113 2.01 24.62 -4.95
N MET A 114 3.08 24.15 -5.58
CA MET A 114 3.87 23.00 -5.10
C MET A 114 4.40 23.26 -3.69
N ASP A 115 5.00 24.42 -3.44
CA ASP A 115 5.48 24.81 -2.10
C ASP A 115 4.35 24.84 -1.06
N GLY A 116 3.15 25.26 -1.47
CA GLY A 116 1.95 25.25 -0.64
C GLY A 116 1.54 23.84 -0.23
N GLU A 117 1.40 22.92 -1.19
CA GLU A 117 1.00 21.53 -0.90
C GLU A 117 2.09 20.76 -0.15
N VAL A 118 3.38 21.01 -0.44
CA VAL A 118 4.50 20.44 0.34
C VAL A 118 4.40 20.86 1.81
N LYS A 119 4.04 22.11 2.09
CA LYS A 119 3.87 22.60 3.45
C LYS A 119 2.71 21.90 4.17
N GLU A 120 1.59 21.68 3.49
CA GLU A 120 0.45 20.95 4.07
C GLU A 120 0.82 19.46 4.31
N LEU A 121 1.46 18.83 3.32
CA LEU A 121 1.89 17.43 3.40
C LEU A 121 2.90 17.20 4.53
N THR A 122 3.90 18.07 4.66
CA THR A 122 4.88 18.02 5.77
C THR A 122 4.21 18.23 7.12
N GLY A 123 3.22 19.12 7.23
CA GLY A 123 2.42 19.30 8.44
C GLY A 123 1.57 18.08 8.83
N VAL A 124 1.23 17.20 7.87
CA VAL A 124 0.60 15.90 8.16
C VAL A 124 1.66 14.87 8.57
N LEU A 125 2.80 14.82 7.89
CA LEU A 125 3.90 13.91 8.21
C LEU A 125 4.40 14.08 9.65
N GLU A 126 4.47 15.32 10.15
CA GLU A 126 4.84 15.62 11.55
C GLU A 126 3.91 14.96 12.59
N LYS A 127 2.68 14.62 12.21
CA LYS A 127 1.66 14.02 13.08
C LYS A 127 1.55 12.51 12.89
N LEU A 128 2.14 11.97 11.81
CA LEU A 128 2.08 10.57 11.47
C LEU A 128 3.21 9.81 12.19
N ASP A 129 2.95 8.54 12.54
CA ASP A 129 4.01 7.69 13.09
C ASP A 129 5.04 7.42 11.98
N PRO A 130 6.35 7.65 12.20
CA PRO A 130 7.37 7.33 11.20
C PRO A 130 7.44 5.84 10.81
N LYS A 131 6.83 4.95 11.58
CA LYS A 131 6.68 3.52 11.26
C LYS A 131 5.45 3.20 10.42
N ASP A 132 4.61 4.19 10.14
CA ASP A 132 3.46 4.03 9.25
C ASP A 132 3.95 3.76 7.82
N GLU A 133 3.33 2.78 7.15
CA GLU A 133 3.70 2.41 5.79
C GLU A 133 3.55 3.58 4.79
N LEU A 134 2.62 4.49 5.04
CA LEU A 134 2.39 5.66 4.19
C LEU A 134 3.38 6.80 4.46
N TYR A 135 4.05 6.82 5.62
CA TYR A 135 4.98 7.89 5.98
C TYR A 135 6.07 8.03 4.92
N GLY A 136 6.72 6.92 4.55
CA GLY A 136 7.84 6.94 3.60
C GLY A 136 7.43 7.45 2.21
N ILE A 137 6.25 7.04 1.73
CA ILE A 137 5.75 7.46 0.42
C ILE A 137 5.43 8.96 0.42
N MET A 138 4.72 9.43 1.46
CA MET A 138 4.39 10.85 1.60
C MET A 138 5.65 11.72 1.75
N GLU A 139 6.64 11.24 2.49
CA GLU A 139 7.93 11.91 2.67
C GLU A 139 8.67 12.02 1.33
N GLU A 140 8.75 10.94 0.55
CA GLU A 140 9.40 10.94 -0.75
C GLU A 140 8.74 11.92 -1.73
N VAL A 141 7.41 11.98 -1.75
CA VAL A 141 6.66 12.95 -2.56
C VAL A 141 6.98 14.38 -2.12
N ALA A 142 6.98 14.66 -0.82
CA ALA A 142 7.29 15.99 -0.29
C ALA A 142 8.73 16.43 -0.61
N VAL A 143 9.69 15.53 -0.42
CA VAL A 143 11.11 15.78 -0.70
C VAL A 143 11.33 16.03 -2.20
N THR A 144 10.71 15.21 -3.05
CA THR A 144 10.82 15.37 -4.51
C THR A 144 10.31 16.73 -4.95
N ALA A 145 9.11 17.11 -4.50
CA ALA A 145 8.53 18.42 -4.80
C ALA A 145 9.37 19.59 -4.28
N MET A 146 9.93 19.48 -3.07
CA MET A 146 10.84 20.49 -2.52
C MET A 146 12.12 20.63 -3.35
N VAL A 147 12.71 19.53 -3.79
CA VAL A 147 13.92 19.55 -4.64
C VAL A 147 13.63 20.25 -5.96
N GLU A 148 12.49 19.97 -6.59
CA GLU A 148 12.10 20.61 -7.84
C GLU A 148 11.85 22.12 -7.68
N SER A 149 11.21 22.53 -6.59
CA SER A 149 11.05 23.95 -6.25
C SER A 149 12.42 24.65 -6.11
N ILE A 150 13.37 24.01 -5.43
CA ILE A 150 14.73 24.56 -5.24
C ILE A 150 15.45 24.69 -6.59
N LYS A 151 15.40 23.67 -7.44
CA LYS A 151 16.02 23.70 -8.78
C LYS A 151 15.45 24.83 -9.63
N PHE A 152 14.14 25.01 -9.61
CA PHE A 152 13.49 26.12 -10.32
C PHE A 152 13.96 27.48 -9.81
N ASN A 153 13.93 27.69 -8.51
CA ASN A 153 14.32 28.96 -7.90
C ASN A 153 15.82 29.28 -8.10
N ARG A 154 16.65 28.26 -8.25
CA ARG A 154 18.07 28.39 -8.62
C ARG A 154 18.27 28.76 -10.10
N GLY A 155 17.27 28.55 -10.95
CA GLY A 155 17.33 28.82 -12.38
C GLY A 155 17.92 27.67 -13.20
N ASP A 156 17.97 26.44 -12.67
CA ASP A 156 18.54 25.27 -13.37
C ASP A 156 17.84 24.95 -14.70
N TYR A 157 16.60 25.41 -14.86
CA TYR A 157 15.76 25.19 -16.03
C TYR A 157 15.80 26.34 -17.04
N ILE A 158 16.61 27.37 -16.81
CA ILE A 158 16.84 28.43 -17.78
C ILE A 158 17.84 27.89 -18.82
N PRO A 159 17.49 27.86 -20.12
CA PRO A 159 18.43 27.45 -21.15
C PRO A 159 19.68 28.32 -21.09
N GLN A 160 20.86 27.70 -21.01
CA GLN A 160 22.13 28.42 -21.14
C GLN A 160 22.19 28.94 -22.59
N GLU A 161 22.41 30.25 -22.76
CA GLU A 161 22.69 30.80 -24.10
C GLU A 161 23.93 30.09 -24.67
N ALA A 162 23.79 29.48 -25.86
CA ALA A 162 24.83 28.77 -26.57
C ALA A 162 25.58 29.69 -27.54
#